data_AF-A0A8X6S2X5-F1
#
_entry.id   AF-A0A8X6S2X5-F1
#
_cell.length_a   1.000
_cell.length_b   1.000
_cell.length_c   1.000
_cell.angle_alpha   90.00
_cell.angle_beta   90.00
_cell.angle_gamma   90.00
#
_symmetry.space_group_name_H-M   'P 1'
#
loop_
_entity.id
_entity.type
_entity.pdbx_description
1 polymer ?
#
loop_
_entity_poly.entity_id
_entity_poly.type
_entity_poly.pdbx_seq_one_letter_code
_entity_poly.pdbx_strand_id
1 'polypeptide(L)'
;MSSKAQRRGSDYRRKRKRFHANQYTQNVSDTLAVDRISASAKKLCKENFLEKEVRNSNQSNGYRMINIDILLSELSKYLICPNCNTKVVLKEKILYGLVSEFYVECYSCSTLTTFKSFSVIASSKDYEVNTRITYAMRTVGMGFCGIKNFCTAMDLPSPVSQKSYERIMRKINLASH
;
A
#
# COMPACT_ATOMS: atom_id res chain seq x y z
N MET A 1 8.00 -35.99 75.11
CA MET A 1 8.95 -35.57 74.04
C MET A 1 8.31 -35.93 72.70
N SER A 2 7.36 -35.13 72.21
CA SER A 2 7.50 -34.09 71.17
C SER A 2 7.97 -34.57 69.79
N SER A 3 6.98 -34.74 68.89
CA SER A 3 6.88 -34.48 67.42
C SER A 3 8.15 -34.53 66.53
N LYS A 4 8.15 -35.05 65.29
CA LYS A 4 7.35 -34.60 64.13
C LYS A 4 7.56 -35.56 62.95
N ALA A 5 6.49 -35.88 62.23
CA ALA A 5 6.53 -36.51 60.91
C ALA A 5 7.05 -35.51 59.84
N GLN A 6 8.05 -35.92 59.07
CA GLN A 6 8.68 -35.11 58.02
C GLN A 6 7.87 -35.21 56.71
N ARG A 7 7.23 -34.11 56.32
CA ARG A 7 6.56 -33.96 55.02
C ARG A 7 7.62 -33.82 53.92
N ARG A 8 7.64 -34.74 52.94
CA ARG A 8 8.45 -34.58 51.71
C ARG A 8 7.70 -33.62 50.77
N GLY A 9 8.12 -32.36 50.74
CA GLY A 9 7.72 -31.41 49.70
C GLY A 9 8.37 -31.80 48.38
N SER A 10 7.57 -31.93 47.32
CA SER A 10 8.07 -32.09 45.96
C SER A 10 8.52 -30.74 45.42
N ASP A 11 9.84 -30.50 45.41
CA ASP A 11 10.44 -29.36 44.74
C ASP A 11 10.24 -29.48 43.21
N TYR A 12 9.23 -28.80 42.67
CA TYR A 12 9.16 -28.54 41.23
C TYR A 12 10.25 -27.53 40.86
N ARG A 13 11.43 -28.04 40.51
CA ARG A 13 12.53 -27.24 39.96
C ARG A 13 12.11 -26.65 38.61
N ARG A 14 11.65 -25.40 38.59
CA ARG A 14 11.38 -24.64 37.35
C ARG A 14 12.67 -24.55 36.53
N LYS A 15 12.78 -25.35 35.46
CA LYS A 15 13.86 -25.21 34.47
C LYS A 15 13.75 -23.81 33.84
N ARG A 16 14.69 -22.91 34.16
CA ARG A 16 14.85 -21.63 33.46
C ARG A 16 15.11 -21.94 31.99
N LYS A 17 14.21 -21.52 31.08
CA LYS A 17 14.46 -21.56 29.64
C LYS A 17 15.63 -20.63 29.35
N ARG A 18 16.76 -21.18 28.93
CA ARG A 18 17.90 -20.41 28.45
C ARG A 18 17.56 -19.91 27.05
N PHE A 19 17.60 -18.60 26.84
CA PHE A 19 17.50 -18.03 25.51
C PHE A 19 18.79 -18.37 24.76
N HIS A 20 18.70 -19.29 23.79
CA HIS A 20 19.76 -19.46 22.81
C HIS A 20 19.55 -18.39 21.75
N ALA A 21 20.40 -17.37 21.75
CA ALA A 21 20.44 -16.39 20.67
C ALA A 21 20.64 -17.09 19.31
N ASN A 22 20.28 -16.42 18.22
CA ASN A 22 20.34 -16.99 16.88
C ASN A 22 21.75 -17.52 16.56
N GLN A 23 21.85 -18.82 16.31
CA GLN A 23 23.10 -19.55 16.04
C GLN A 23 23.74 -19.20 14.67
N TYR A 24 23.21 -18.22 13.94
CA TYR A 24 23.59 -17.90 12.56
C TYR A 24 24.46 -16.64 12.42
N THR A 25 25.02 -16.10 13.50
CA THR A 25 26.09 -15.10 13.39
C THR A 25 27.45 -15.81 13.32
N GLN A 26 27.73 -16.45 12.19
CA GLN A 26 29.11 -16.78 11.83
C GLN A 26 29.58 -15.80 10.76
N ASN A 27 30.64 -15.07 11.10
CA ASN A 27 31.43 -14.28 10.17
C ASN A 27 32.05 -15.23 9.14
N VAL A 28 31.63 -15.15 7.87
CA VAL A 28 32.31 -15.82 6.76
C VAL A 28 32.35 -14.87 5.58
N SER A 29 33.58 -14.74 5.09
CA SER A 29 34.18 -13.91 4.06
C SER A 29 33.44 -13.88 2.72
N ASP A 30 33.69 -12.78 1.99
CA ASP A 30 33.23 -12.50 0.64
C ASP A 30 33.41 -13.67 -0.33
N THR A 31 32.30 -14.19 -0.87
CA THR A 31 32.13 -14.51 -2.30
C THR A 31 30.70 -15.00 -2.58
N LEU A 32 30.07 -14.38 -3.59
CA LEU A 32 28.78 -14.71 -4.23
C LEU A 32 27.50 -14.44 -3.39
N ALA A 33 26.96 -13.24 -3.61
CA ALA A 33 25.66 -12.80 -3.10
C ALA A 33 24.49 -13.56 -3.76
N VAL A 34 24.16 -14.73 -3.22
CA VAL A 34 22.85 -15.37 -3.43
C VAL A 34 21.99 -15.05 -2.21
N ASP A 35 20.98 -14.20 -2.42
CA ASP A 35 19.84 -13.87 -1.55
C ASP A 35 19.87 -14.42 -0.11
N ARG A 36 20.57 -13.71 0.79
CA ARG A 36 20.39 -13.83 2.24
C ARG A 36 19.13 -13.11 2.69
N ILE A 37 17.99 -13.54 2.17
CA ILE A 37 16.67 -13.09 2.61
C ILE A 37 16.28 -13.96 3.81
N SER A 38 16.01 -13.35 4.96
CA SER A 38 15.58 -14.07 6.17
C SER A 38 14.30 -14.88 5.89
N ALA A 39 14.09 -15.97 6.63
CA ALA A 39 12.88 -16.78 6.50
C ALA A 39 11.59 -15.92 6.68
N SER A 40 11.65 -14.86 7.48
CA SER A 40 10.56 -13.89 7.63
C SER A 40 10.36 -13.04 6.36
N ALA A 41 11.43 -12.56 5.73
CA ALA A 41 11.32 -11.78 4.49
C ALA A 41 10.90 -12.65 3.29
N LYS A 42 11.29 -13.94 3.25
CA LYS A 42 10.77 -14.90 2.26
C LYS A 42 9.27 -15.19 2.41
N LYS A 43 8.72 -15.07 3.63
CA LYS A 43 7.27 -15.18 3.88
C LYS A 43 6.49 -13.92 3.49
N LEU A 44 7.15 -12.77 3.46
CA LEU A 44 6.53 -11.49 3.07
C LEU A 44 6.42 -11.34 1.55
N CYS A 45 7.22 -12.07 0.75
CA CYS A 45 7.33 -11.87 -0.69
C CYS A 45 7.19 -13.17 -1.47
N LYS A 46 6.21 -14.02 -1.13
CA LYS A 46 5.96 -15.24 -1.90
C LYS A 46 4.83 -15.04 -2.91
N GLU A 47 5.01 -14.11 -3.83
CA GLU A 47 4.22 -14.06 -5.07
C GLU A 47 5.11 -13.62 -6.23
N ASN A 48 5.76 -14.62 -6.84
CA ASN A 48 6.08 -14.58 -8.27
C ASN A 48 4.81 -14.98 -9.01
N PHE A 49 3.82 -14.10 -9.15
CA PHE A 49 2.76 -14.29 -10.13
C PHE A 49 2.29 -12.91 -10.62
N LEU A 50 2.55 -12.68 -11.91
CA LEU A 50 2.04 -11.59 -12.75
C LEU A 50 2.71 -10.21 -12.59
N GLU A 51 4.03 -10.15 -12.76
CA GLU A 51 4.61 -8.99 -13.44
C GLU A 51 4.23 -9.06 -14.93
N LYS A 52 3.09 -8.47 -15.29
CA LYS A 52 2.88 -7.55 -16.44
C LYS A 52 1.38 -7.31 -16.65
N GLU A 53 0.73 -6.53 -15.79
CA GLU A 53 -0.49 -5.85 -16.24
C GLU A 53 -0.10 -4.66 -17.12
N VAL A 54 0.19 -4.93 -18.39
CA VAL A 54 0.00 -3.92 -19.43
C VAL A 54 -1.52 -3.75 -19.55
N ARG A 55 -2.12 -2.92 -18.69
CA ARG A 55 -3.49 -2.47 -18.92
C ARG A 55 -3.47 -1.68 -20.22
N ASN A 56 -4.15 -2.21 -21.23
CA ASN A 56 -4.42 -1.49 -22.46
C ASN A 56 -4.99 -0.12 -22.08
N SER A 57 -4.31 0.95 -22.50
CA SER A 57 -4.54 2.35 -22.10
C SER A 57 -5.92 2.92 -22.46
N ASN A 58 -6.80 2.10 -23.06
CA ASN A 58 -8.03 2.54 -23.71
C ASN A 58 -9.30 2.00 -23.03
N GLN A 59 -9.18 1.19 -21.97
CA GLN A 59 -10.32 0.73 -21.18
C GLN A 59 -10.03 0.83 -19.68
N SER A 60 -10.71 1.78 -19.03
CA SER A 60 -10.75 1.90 -17.58
C SER A 60 -11.61 0.79 -16.98
N ASN A 61 -11.09 -0.44 -16.99
CA ASN A 61 -11.75 -1.56 -16.33
C ASN A 61 -11.42 -1.59 -14.82
N GLY A 62 -12.34 -2.15 -14.04
CA GLY A 62 -12.27 -2.27 -12.58
C GLY A 62 -12.73 -1.03 -11.81
N TYR A 63 -12.57 -1.06 -10.49
CA TYR A 63 -13.04 -0.01 -9.59
C TYR A 63 -11.97 1.07 -9.38
N ARG A 64 -12.39 2.30 -9.04
CA ARG A 64 -11.50 3.42 -8.72
C ARG A 64 -11.91 4.09 -7.42
N MET A 65 -10.91 4.48 -6.64
CA MET A 65 -11.12 5.37 -5.50
C MET A 65 -11.15 6.81 -6.01
N ILE A 66 -12.16 7.56 -5.59
CA ILE A 66 -12.34 8.96 -5.98
C ILE A 66 -12.79 9.77 -4.77
N ASN A 67 -12.15 10.91 -4.53
CA ASN A 67 -12.64 11.89 -3.58
C ASN A 67 -13.91 12.54 -4.14
N ILE A 68 -15.02 12.40 -3.42
CA ILE A 68 -16.34 12.89 -3.80
C ILE A 68 -16.30 14.41 -4.04
N ASP A 69 -15.59 15.18 -3.23
CA ASP A 69 -15.52 16.64 -3.36
C ASP A 69 -14.87 17.05 -4.69
N ILE A 70 -13.78 16.36 -5.05
CA ILE A 70 -13.08 16.60 -6.32
C ILE A 70 -13.96 16.17 -7.50
N LEU A 71 -14.64 15.03 -7.38
CA LEU A 71 -15.53 14.54 -8.42
C LEU A 71 -16.66 15.51 -8.71
N LEU A 72 -17.38 15.95 -7.68
CA LEU A 72 -18.52 16.86 -7.83
C LEU A 72 -18.08 18.25 -8.29
N SER A 73 -16.97 18.78 -7.76
CA SER A 73 -16.45 20.09 -8.17
C SER A 73 -15.97 20.11 -9.62
N GLU A 74 -15.36 19.03 -10.13
CA GLU A 74 -14.91 18.99 -11.52
C GLU A 74 -16.02 18.61 -12.51
N LEU A 75 -16.88 17.64 -12.17
CA LEU A 75 -17.97 17.24 -13.07
C LEU A 75 -19.02 18.34 -13.26
N SER A 76 -19.34 19.10 -12.21
CA SER A 76 -20.34 20.18 -12.29
C SER A 76 -19.98 21.26 -13.30
N LYS A 77 -18.68 21.48 -13.57
CA LYS A 77 -18.19 22.44 -14.56
C LYS A 77 -18.40 21.99 -16.01
N TYR A 78 -18.47 20.67 -16.24
CA TYR A 78 -18.40 20.07 -17.57
C TYR A 78 -19.47 18.99 -17.80
N LEU A 79 -20.69 19.13 -17.23
CA LEU A 79 -21.81 18.23 -17.57
C LEU A 79 -22.21 18.33 -19.06
N ILE A 80 -21.95 19.48 -19.66
CA ILE A 80 -22.08 19.78 -21.09
C ILE A 80 -20.85 20.57 -21.52
N CYS A 81 -20.48 20.53 -22.80
CA CYS A 81 -19.37 21.35 -23.28
C CYS A 81 -19.75 22.84 -23.20
N PRO A 82 -18.99 23.69 -22.48
CA PRO A 82 -19.33 25.11 -22.33
C PRO A 82 -19.15 25.92 -23.63
N ASN A 83 -18.41 25.39 -24.61
CA ASN A 83 -18.13 26.08 -25.87
C ASN A 83 -19.16 25.79 -26.96
N CYS A 84 -19.63 24.54 -27.07
CA CYS A 84 -20.53 24.11 -28.17
C CYS A 84 -21.82 23.42 -27.70
N ASN A 85 -22.06 23.33 -26.39
CA ASN A 85 -23.25 22.71 -25.80
C ASN A 85 -23.53 21.28 -26.27
N THR A 86 -22.49 20.52 -26.64
CA THR A 86 -22.59 19.10 -26.98
C THR A 86 -22.18 18.21 -25.82
N LYS A 87 -22.36 16.89 -26.00
CA LYS A 87 -22.01 15.87 -25.01
C LYS A 87 -20.50 15.83 -24.76
N VAL A 88 -20.15 15.65 -23.49
CA VAL A 88 -18.78 15.36 -23.08
C VAL A 88 -18.62 13.88 -22.72
N VAL A 89 -17.39 13.39 -22.76
CA VAL A 89 -17.01 12.05 -22.31
C VAL A 89 -15.89 12.19 -21.28
N LEU A 90 -16.04 11.46 -20.18
CA LEU A 90 -14.99 11.31 -19.18
C LEU A 90 -14.16 10.06 -19.51
N LYS A 91 -12.83 10.21 -19.55
CA LYS A 91 -11.90 9.11 -19.80
C LYS A 91 -10.77 9.11 -18.79
N GLU A 92 -10.25 7.95 -18.47
CA GLU A 92 -9.04 7.78 -17.64
C GLU A 92 -7.79 7.87 -18.51
N LYS A 93 -6.77 8.58 -18.04
CA LYS A 93 -5.50 8.80 -18.75
C LYS A 93 -4.38 7.95 -18.17
N ILE A 94 -4.05 8.18 -16.91
CA ILE A 94 -2.87 7.64 -16.22
C ILE A 94 -3.23 7.31 -14.77
N LEU A 95 -2.54 6.31 -14.22
CA LEU A 95 -2.63 5.90 -12.82
C LEU A 95 -1.35 6.27 -12.05
N TYR A 96 -1.52 6.76 -10.82
CA TYR A 96 -0.44 7.01 -9.85
C TYR A 96 -0.70 6.24 -8.56
N GLY A 97 -0.56 4.90 -8.62
CA GLY A 97 -1.06 4.01 -7.57
C GLY A 97 -2.59 4.01 -7.57
N LEU A 98 -3.22 4.37 -6.45
CA LEU A 98 -4.68 4.43 -6.32
C LEU A 98 -5.32 5.72 -6.85
N VAL A 99 -4.53 6.56 -7.53
CA VAL A 99 -4.98 7.84 -8.07
C VAL A 99 -5.17 7.70 -9.57
N SER A 100 -6.35 8.07 -10.04
CA SER A 100 -6.67 8.16 -11.47
C SER A 100 -6.58 9.60 -11.91
N GLU A 101 -5.87 9.86 -13.00
CA GLU A 101 -5.98 11.10 -13.75
C GLU A 101 -7.04 10.91 -14.84
N PHE A 102 -8.09 11.73 -14.78
CA PHE A 102 -9.18 11.76 -15.74
C PHE A 102 -9.06 12.99 -16.63
N TYR A 103 -9.54 12.89 -17.86
CA TYR A 103 -9.75 14.02 -18.74
C TYR A 103 -11.19 14.03 -19.26
N VAL A 104 -11.70 15.24 -19.45
CA VAL A 104 -13.03 15.47 -20.04
C VAL A 104 -12.81 15.92 -21.46
N GLU A 105 -13.41 15.19 -22.41
CA GLU A 105 -13.30 15.45 -23.83
C GLU A 105 -14.67 15.82 -24.39
N CYS A 106 -14.71 16.86 -25.22
CA CYS A 106 -15.84 17.17 -26.07
C CYS A 106 -15.59 16.61 -27.48
N TYR A 107 -16.59 15.97 -28.06
CA TYR A 107 -16.51 15.42 -29.42
C TYR A 107 -16.15 16.47 -30.48
N SER A 108 -16.57 17.72 -30.30
CA SER A 108 -16.36 18.80 -31.27
C SER A 108 -15.19 19.72 -30.91
N CYS A 109 -14.91 19.93 -29.62
CA CYS A 109 -13.93 20.93 -29.16
C CYS A 109 -12.60 20.34 -28.67
N SER A 110 -12.46 19.01 -28.61
CA SER A 110 -11.33 18.28 -28.01
C SER A 110 -11.29 18.31 -26.47
N THR A 111 -10.11 18.16 -25.85
CA THR A 111 -9.96 18.03 -24.39
C THR A 111 -10.25 19.35 -23.70
N LEU A 112 -11.23 19.33 -22.78
CA LEU A 112 -11.66 20.51 -22.03
C LEU A 112 -10.86 20.70 -20.74
N THR A 113 -10.59 19.61 -20.01
CA THR A 113 -9.87 19.66 -18.74
C THR A 113 -9.25 18.31 -18.39
N THR A 114 -8.38 18.31 -17.38
CA THR A 114 -7.82 17.13 -16.74
C THR A 114 -7.83 17.33 -15.23
N PHE A 115 -8.25 16.31 -14.49
CA PHE A 115 -8.26 16.34 -13.02
C PHE A 115 -7.84 14.98 -12.45
N LYS A 116 -7.45 14.96 -11.18
CA LYS A 116 -7.01 13.75 -10.48
C LYS A 116 -8.00 13.35 -9.41
N SER A 117 -8.16 12.06 -9.16
CA SER A 117 -9.15 11.53 -8.22
C SER A 117 -8.89 11.90 -6.76
N PHE A 118 -7.67 12.31 -6.43
CA PHE A 118 -7.26 12.81 -5.12
C PHE A 118 -6.28 13.98 -5.22
N SER A 119 -6.31 14.82 -4.20
CA SER A 119 -5.36 15.90 -3.96
C SER A 119 -3.97 15.39 -3.57
N VAL A 120 -3.00 16.27 -3.75
CA VAL A 120 -1.63 16.09 -3.29
C VAL A 120 -1.49 16.74 -1.92
N ILE A 121 -0.82 16.06 -0.99
CA ILE A 121 -0.44 16.61 0.31
C ILE A 121 0.64 17.68 0.09
N ALA A 122 0.34 18.92 0.48
CA ALA A 122 1.19 20.08 0.22
C ALA A 122 2.65 19.91 0.71
N SER A 123 2.84 19.29 1.87
CA SER A 123 4.16 19.13 2.50
C SER A 123 5.02 18.03 1.86
N SER A 124 4.42 17.02 1.23
CA SER A 124 5.14 15.80 0.84
C SER A 124 5.14 15.54 -0.67
N LYS A 125 4.30 16.25 -1.44
CA LYS A 125 4.00 15.97 -2.84
C LYS A 125 3.46 14.55 -3.09
N ASP A 126 3.00 13.88 -2.04
CA ASP A 126 2.37 12.56 -2.13
C ASP A 126 0.86 12.71 -2.25
N TYR A 127 0.22 11.87 -3.06
CA TYR A 127 -1.24 11.85 -3.12
C TYR A 127 -1.83 11.34 -1.81
N GLU A 128 -2.91 11.99 -1.38
CA GLU A 128 -3.55 11.72 -0.09
C GLU A 128 -3.95 10.25 0.06
N VAL A 129 -4.61 9.66 -0.94
CA VAL A 129 -5.09 8.27 -0.88
C VAL A 129 -3.95 7.26 -0.70
N ASN A 130 -2.82 7.48 -1.37
CA ASN A 130 -1.67 6.58 -1.27
C ASN A 130 -1.02 6.67 0.12
N THR A 131 -1.04 7.85 0.74
CA THR A 131 -0.58 8.04 2.12
C THR A 131 -1.57 7.41 3.12
N ARG A 132 -2.87 7.63 2.94
CA ARG A 132 -3.94 7.09 3.80
C ARG A 132 -3.95 5.56 3.81
N ILE A 133 -3.90 4.92 2.64
CA ILE A 133 -3.89 3.45 2.55
C ILE A 133 -2.60 2.86 3.16
N THR A 134 -1.46 3.54 2.96
CA THR A 134 -0.17 3.13 3.53
C THR A 134 -0.22 3.19 5.06
N TYR A 135 -0.72 4.28 5.61
CA TYR A 135 -0.91 4.44 7.05
C TYR A 135 -1.88 3.41 7.59
N ALA A 136 -3.09 3.29 7.01
CA ALA A 136 -4.13 2.37 7.46
C ALA A 136 -3.63 0.92 7.49
N MET A 137 -3.02 0.44 6.40
CA MET A 137 -2.51 -0.94 6.33
C MET A 137 -1.34 -1.18 7.27
N ARG A 138 -0.54 -0.15 7.59
CA ARG A 138 0.50 -0.27 8.61
C ARG A 138 -0.07 -0.35 10.02
N THR A 139 -1.08 0.46 10.32
CA THR A 139 -1.76 0.48 11.62
C THR A 139 -2.41 -0.87 11.94
N VAL A 140 -2.98 -1.56 10.94
CA VAL A 140 -3.54 -2.92 11.12
C VAL A 140 -2.50 -4.04 11.01
N GLY A 141 -1.20 -3.71 10.89
CA GLY A 141 -0.10 -4.69 10.88
C GLY A 141 0.13 -5.43 9.56
N MET A 142 -0.59 -5.11 8.49
CA MET A 142 -0.49 -5.80 7.19
C MET A 142 0.60 -5.23 6.26
N GLY A 143 0.86 -3.92 6.34
CA GLY A 143 1.85 -3.24 5.52
C GLY A 143 1.60 -3.35 4.01
N PHE A 144 2.67 -3.32 3.21
CA PHE A 144 2.59 -3.24 1.75
C PHE A 144 1.89 -4.44 1.10
N CYS A 145 2.19 -5.66 1.56
CA CYS A 145 1.57 -6.87 1.01
C CYS A 145 0.06 -6.89 1.29
N GLY A 146 -0.35 -6.37 2.45
CA GLY A 146 -1.77 -6.11 2.73
C GLY A 146 -2.43 -5.19 1.73
N ILE A 147 -1.75 -4.09 1.36
CA ILE A 147 -2.27 -3.16 0.34
C ILE A 147 -2.44 -3.88 -1.00
N LYS A 148 -1.45 -4.65 -1.45
CA LYS A 148 -1.55 -5.40 -2.71
C LYS A 148 -2.75 -6.34 -2.71
N ASN A 149 -2.87 -7.18 -1.68
CA ASN A 149 -3.97 -8.15 -1.57
C ASN A 149 -5.34 -7.45 -1.50
N PHE A 150 -5.43 -6.32 -0.78
CA PHE A 150 -6.63 -5.51 -0.74
C PHE A 150 -7.00 -4.95 -2.11
N CYS A 151 -6.03 -4.40 -2.85
CA CYS A 151 -6.28 -3.84 -4.17
C CYS A 151 -6.75 -4.93 -5.15
N THR A 152 -6.11 -6.09 -5.17
CA THR A 152 -6.51 -7.22 -6.00
C THR A 152 -7.91 -7.74 -5.63
N ALA A 153 -8.20 -7.90 -4.33
CA ALA A 153 -9.50 -8.39 -3.87
C ALA A 153 -10.66 -7.43 -4.21
N MET A 154 -10.38 -6.13 -4.26
CA MET A 154 -11.36 -5.09 -4.57
C MET A 154 -11.40 -4.72 -6.06
N ASP A 155 -10.62 -5.40 -6.91
CA ASP A 155 -10.44 -5.07 -8.34
C ASP A 155 -10.07 -3.58 -8.56
N LEU A 156 -9.14 -3.09 -7.72
CA LEU A 156 -8.54 -1.77 -7.79
C LEU A 156 -7.22 -1.82 -8.59
N PRO A 157 -6.71 -0.66 -9.06
CA PRO A 157 -5.35 -0.55 -9.55
C PRO A 157 -4.32 -1.06 -8.54
N SER A 158 -3.20 -1.57 -9.05
CA SER A 158 -2.04 -1.88 -8.22
C SER A 158 -1.64 -0.67 -7.39
N PRO A 159 -1.26 -0.86 -6.11
CA PRO A 159 -0.81 0.25 -5.29
C PRO A 159 0.51 0.82 -5.82
N VAL A 160 0.96 1.91 -5.19
CA VAL A 160 2.25 2.53 -5.51
C VAL A 160 3.40 1.50 -5.45
N SER A 161 4.49 1.77 -6.17
CA SER A 161 5.68 0.92 -6.12
C SER A 161 6.20 0.72 -4.70
N GLN A 162 6.91 -0.39 -4.44
CA GLN A 162 7.56 -0.65 -3.15
C GLN A 162 8.43 0.53 -2.70
N LYS A 163 9.23 1.12 -3.60
CA LYS A 163 10.07 2.30 -3.33
C LYS A 163 9.22 3.51 -2.88
N SER A 164 8.10 3.75 -3.56
CA SER A 164 7.18 4.83 -3.19
C SER A 164 6.51 4.58 -1.85
N TYR A 165 6.09 3.34 -1.57
CA TYR A 165 5.55 2.94 -0.28
C TYR A 165 6.56 3.19 0.85
N GLU A 166 7.81 2.75 0.70
CA GLU A 166 8.86 2.95 1.71
C GLU A 166 9.16 4.43 1.95
N ARG A 167 9.11 5.26 0.90
CA ARG A 167 9.24 6.71 1.01
C ARG A 167 8.08 7.33 1.80
N ILE A 168 6.84 6.95 1.48
CA ILE A 168 5.64 7.42 2.20
C ILE A 168 5.72 6.99 3.67
N MET A 169 6.08 5.73 3.94
CA MET A 169 6.23 5.18 5.28
C MET A 169 7.25 5.95 6.13
N ARG A 170 8.42 6.27 5.56
CA ARG A 170 9.43 7.09 6.25
C ARG A 170 8.87 8.44 6.68
N LYS A 171 8.11 9.11 5.81
CA LYS A 171 7.50 10.40 6.14
C LYS A 171 6.44 10.29 7.23
N ILE A 172 5.60 9.25 7.18
CA ILE A 172 4.61 8.96 8.21
C ILE A 172 5.27 8.79 9.58
N ASN A 173 6.36 8.01 9.64
CA ASN A 173 7.08 7.78 10.89
C ASN A 173 7.74 9.06 11.43
N LEU A 174 8.28 9.91 10.55
CA LEU A 174 8.86 11.20 10.93
C LEU A 174 7.81 12.20 11.46
N ALA A 175 6.56 12.12 10.98
CA ALA A 175 5.48 12.99 11.44
C ALA A 175 4.77 12.48 12.71
N SER A 176 5.09 11.27 13.17
CA SER A 176 4.51 10.66 14.38
C SER A 176 5.33 10.94 15.65
N HIS A 177 6.41 11.72 15.52
CA HIS A 177 7.30 12.20 16.59
C HIS A 177 7.29 13.73 16.59
#